data_AF-A0A1I4FL28-F1
#
_entry.id   AF-A0A1I4FL28-F1
#
_cell.length_a   1.000
_cell.length_b   1.000
_cell.length_c   1.000
_cell.angle_alpha   90.00
_cell.angle_beta   90.00
_cell.angle_gamma   90.00
#
_symmetry.space_group_name_H-M   'P 1'
#
loop_
_entity.id
_entity.type
_entity.pdbx_description
1 polymer ?
#
loop_
_entity_poly.entity_id
_entity_poly.type
_entity_poly.pdbx_seq_one_letter_code
_entity_poly.pdbx_strand_id
1 'polypeptide(L)'
;MQRQAQAREHDKFIVRMPDGMRGRIAEAAKRNHRSMNNEIVHHLAQAFGDGERPTTGGEFGDTTPAAGSHDSARQGAPAVHG
;
A
#
# COMPACT_ATOMS: atom_id res chain seq x y z
N MET A 1 -17.55 -15.65 -1.58
CA MET A 1 -16.80 -14.38 -1.51
C MET A 1 -15.53 -14.60 -0.68
N GLN A 2 -14.43 -15.05 -1.29
CA GLN A 2 -13.13 -15.13 -0.61
C GLN A 2 -12.28 -13.94 -1.06
N ARG A 3 -12.00 -13.00 -0.14
CA ARG A 3 -10.89 -12.05 -0.31
C ARG A 3 -9.61 -12.86 -0.21
N GLN A 4 -9.08 -13.32 -1.34
CA GLN A 4 -7.71 -13.80 -1.41
C GLN A 4 -6.81 -12.57 -1.24
N ALA A 5 -6.52 -12.22 0.01
CA ALA A 5 -5.38 -11.40 0.31
C ALA A 5 -4.17 -12.26 -0.06
N GLN A 6 -3.63 -12.04 -1.26
CA GLN A 6 -2.31 -12.51 -1.65
C GLN A 6 -1.34 -11.94 -0.62
N ALA A 7 -1.10 -12.68 0.45
CA ALA A 7 -0.06 -12.38 1.40
C ALA A 7 1.23 -12.52 0.60
N ARG A 8 1.71 -11.38 0.05
CA ARG A 8 3.01 -11.32 -0.61
C ARG A 8 4.00 -11.89 0.38
N GLU A 9 4.56 -13.05 0.07
CA GLU A 9 5.58 -13.67 0.90
C GLU A 9 6.79 -12.74 0.86
N HIS A 10 6.91 -11.90 1.89
CA HIS A 10 8.09 -11.08 2.11
C HIS A 10 9.10 -11.91 2.89
N ASP A 11 10.36 -11.86 2.46
CA ASP A 11 11.47 -12.47 3.20
C ASP A 11 11.51 -11.91 4.62
N LYS A 12 11.58 -12.81 5.61
CA LYS A 12 11.54 -12.46 7.03
C LYS A 12 12.90 -12.73 7.66
N PHE A 13 13.44 -11.71 8.32
CA PHE A 13 14.68 -11.82 9.07
C PHE A 13 14.48 -11.40 10.53
N ILE A 14 15.01 -12.19 11.47
CA ILE A 14 14.94 -11.88 12.90
C ILE A 14 16.19 -11.07 13.29
N VAL A 15 16.00 -9.80 13.64
CA VAL A 15 17.08 -8.92 14.10
C VAL A 15 17.18 -8.96 15.62
N ARG A 16 18.38 -9.23 16.14
CA ARG A 16 18.69 -9.04 17.57
C ARG A 16 19.19 -7.62 17.78
N MET A 17 18.45 -6.85 18.57
CA MET A 17 18.78 -5.45 18.86
C MET A 17 19.41 -5.33 20.26
N PRO A 18 20.40 -4.44 20.44
CA PRO A 18 20.88 -4.06 21.76
C PRO A 18 19.78 -3.32 22.56
N ASP A 19 19.98 -3.24 23.87
CA ASP A 19 19.02 -2.61 24.78
C ASP A 19 18.68 -1.17 24.37
N GLY A 20 17.41 -0.79 24.54
CA GLY A 20 16.89 0.53 24.18
C GLY A 20 16.77 0.83 22.68
N MET A 21 17.43 0.09 21.78
CA MET A 21 17.41 0.38 20.34
C MET A 21 16.00 0.22 19.74
N ARG A 22 15.25 -0.81 20.14
CA ARG A 22 13.86 -1.01 19.70
C ARG A 22 12.97 0.19 20.06
N GLY A 23 13.15 0.74 21.25
CA GLY A 23 12.42 1.94 21.69
C GLY A 23 12.74 3.16 20.84
N ARG A 24 14.03 3.37 20.52
CA ARG A 24 14.47 4.45 19.63
C ARG A 24 13.86 4.36 18.23
N ILE A 25 13.78 3.16 17.67
CA ILE A 25 13.14 2.92 16.36
C ILE A 25 11.63 3.16 16.45
N ALA A 26 10.96 2.74 17.52
CA ALA A 26 9.53 2.99 17.72
C ALA A 26 9.21 4.49 17.73
N GLU A 27 10.01 5.29 18.44
CA GLU A 27 9.83 6.74 18.49
C GLU A 27 10.13 7.39 17.12
N ALA A 28 11.16 6.93 16.40
CA ALA A 28 11.43 7.42 15.05
C ALA A 28 10.28 7.13 14.08
N ALA A 29 9.77 5.90 14.10
CA ALA A 29 8.64 5.48 13.27
C ALA A 29 7.38 6.32 13.55
N LYS A 30 7.07 6.58 14.83
CA LYS A 30 5.94 7.46 15.22
C LYS A 30 6.11 8.88 14.67
N ARG A 31 7.31 9.48 14.82
CA ARG A 31 7.59 10.83 14.30
C ARG A 31 7.47 10.92 12.78
N ASN A 32 7.85 9.85 12.08
CA ASN A 32 7.83 9.79 10.62
C ASN A 32 6.50 9.26 10.05
N HIS A 33 5.49 9.01 10.88
CA HIS A 33 4.21 8.42 10.49
C HIS A 33 4.35 7.10 9.71
N ARG A 34 5.34 6.28 10.09
CA ARG A 34 5.64 4.98 9.47
C ARG A 34 5.46 3.84 10.47
N SER A 35 5.24 2.64 9.96
CA SER A 35 5.38 1.45 10.78
C SER A 35 6.86 1.25 11.17
N MET A 36 7.11 0.54 12.27
CA MET A 36 8.47 0.19 12.68
C MET A 36 9.22 -0.56 11.56
N ASN A 37 8.52 -1.44 10.83
CA ASN A 37 9.07 -2.15 9.69
C ASN A 37 9.49 -1.19 8.56
N ASN A 38 8.61 -0.27 8.17
CA ASN A 38 8.91 0.68 7.10
C ASN A 38 10.04 1.64 7.48
N GLU A 39 10.15 2.00 8.76
CA GLU A 39 11.27 2.80 9.25
C GLU A 39 12.60 2.02 9.10
N ILE A 40 12.65 0.76 9.54
CA ILE A 40 13.84 -0.10 9.40
C ILE A 40 14.21 -0.25 7.92
N VAL A 41 13.24 -0.59 7.06
CA VAL A 41 13.47 -0.77 5.62
C VAL A 41 13.97 0.53 4.98
N HIS A 42 13.43 1.68 5.36
CA HIS A 42 13.87 2.98 4.86
C HIS A 42 15.33 3.28 5.20
N HIS A 43 15.76 3.03 6.44
CA HIS A 43 17.17 3.22 6.83
C HIS A 43 18.10 2.23 6.13
N LEU A 44 17.68 0.97 5.96
CA LEU A 44 18.44 -0.02 5.20
C LEU A 44 18.59 0.39 3.74
N ALA A 45 17.51 0.81 3.08
CA ALA A 45 17.55 1.29 1.69
C ALA A 45 18.49 2.50 1.53
N GLN A 46 18.41 3.48 2.44
CA GLN A 46 19.34 4.61 2.44
C GLN A 46 20.79 4.18 2.65
N ALA A 47 21.05 3.22 3.54
CA ALA A 47 22.41 2.72 3.81
C ALA A 47 23.02 1.97 2.63
N PHE A 48 22.21 1.25 1.84
CA PHE A 48 22.66 0.54 0.64
C PHE A 48 22.68 1.41 -0.63
N GLY A 49 22.21 2.66 -0.56
CA GLY A 49 22.11 3.55 -1.73
C GLY A 49 20.89 3.30 -2.62
N ASP A 50 19.99 2.41 -2.19
CA ASP A 50 18.69 2.13 -2.81
C ASP A 50 17.60 3.10 -2.35
N GLY A 51 17.96 4.08 -1.54
CA GLY A 51 17.06 5.12 -1.06
C GLY A 51 16.37 5.77 -2.25
N GLU A 52 15.08 5.42 -2.41
CA GLU A 52 14.14 6.00 -3.36
C GLU A 52 14.54 7.45 -3.59
N ARG A 53 15.12 7.75 -4.77
CA ARG A 53 15.13 9.13 -5.24
C ARG A 53 13.68 9.56 -5.12
N PRO A 54 13.34 10.62 -4.37
CA PRO A 54 11.96 11.04 -4.31
C PRO A 54 11.54 11.22 -5.75
N THR A 55 10.60 10.40 -6.22
CA THR A 55 9.95 10.57 -7.51
C THR A 55 9.07 11.80 -7.36
N THR A 56 9.72 12.96 -7.26
CA THR A 56 9.12 14.26 -7.47
C THR A 56 8.78 14.30 -8.96
N GLY A 57 7.62 13.75 -9.29
CA GLY A 57 7.03 13.72 -10.63
C GLY A 57 7.22 12.40 -11.39
N GLY A 58 6.10 11.75 -11.72
CA GLY A 58 6.02 10.50 -12.49
C GLY A 58 5.80 9.31 -11.54
N GLU A 59 4.66 8.65 -11.48
CA GLU A 59 3.79 8.22 -12.57
C GLU A 59 2.32 8.39 -12.15
N PHE A 60 1.60 9.30 -12.81
CA PHE A 60 0.15 9.20 -12.85
C PHE A 60 -0.15 7.87 -13.55
N GLY A 61 -0.88 6.98 -12.88
CA GLY A 61 -1.33 5.72 -13.46
C GLY A 61 -2.24 5.95 -14.66
N ASP A 62 -1.64 6.16 -15.84
CA ASP A 62 -2.27 6.15 -17.16
C ASP A 62 -2.54 4.71 -17.64
N THR A 63 -3.06 3.87 -16.73
CA THR A 63 -3.69 2.60 -17.12
C THR A 63 -4.92 2.35 -16.28
N THR A 64 -5.66 3.40 -15.93
CA THR A 64 -7.09 3.24 -15.67
C THR A 64 -7.77 3.24 -17.03
N PRO A 65 -8.22 2.09 -17.58
CA PRO A 65 -9.20 2.15 -18.64
C PRO A 65 -10.48 2.73 -18.01
N ALA A 66 -10.63 4.05 -18.09
CA ALA A 66 -11.94 4.67 -18.01
C ALA A 66 -12.76 4.12 -19.18
N ALA A 67 -13.99 3.69 -18.90
CA ALA A 67 -14.99 3.12 -19.83
C ALA A 67 -14.83 1.63 -20.20
N GLY A 68 -15.20 0.76 -19.25
CA GLY A 68 -15.93 -0.46 -19.59
C GLY A 68 -17.43 -0.15 -19.58
N SER A 69 -18.03 -0.02 -20.76
CA SER A 69 -19.45 0.21 -20.98
C SER A 69 -20.30 -0.97 -20.50
N HIS A 70 -20.90 -0.84 -19.32
CA HIS A 70 -22.14 -1.56 -18.99
C HIS A 70 -23.21 -0.56 -18.56
N ASP A 71 -23.68 0.19 -19.56
CA ASP A 71 -24.95 0.88 -19.51
C ASP A 71 -26.06 -0.18 -19.62
N SER A 72 -26.61 -0.59 -18.48
CA SER A 72 -27.88 -1.31 -18.41
C SER A 72 -28.88 -0.47 -17.64
N ALA A 73 -29.16 0.71 -18.19
CA ALA A 73 -30.26 1.56 -17.73
C ALA A 73 -31.62 0.94 -18.08
N ARG A 74 -32.52 0.90 -17.09
CA ARG A 74 -33.99 0.96 -17.18
C ARG A 74 -34.67 0.08 -18.24
N GLN A 75 -35.31 -1.00 -17.78
CA GLN A 75 -36.61 -1.38 -18.33
C GLN A 75 -37.66 -1.19 -17.23
N GLY A 76 -38.41 -0.10 -17.37
CA GLY A 76 -39.58 0.16 -16.56
C GLY A 76 -40.67 -0.84 -16.90
N ALA A 77 -41.25 -1.43 -15.86
CA ALA A 77 -42.52 -2.14 -15.97
C ALA A 77 -43.65 -1.10 -16.07
N PRO A 78 -44.56 -1.17 -17.05
CA PRO A 78 -45.84 -0.51 -16.91
C PRO A 78 -46.82 -1.43 -16.19
N ALA A 79 -47.35 -0.94 -15.06
CA ALA A 79 -48.59 -1.43 -14.48
C ALA A 79 -49.77 -0.89 -15.29
N VAL A 80 -50.75 -1.74 -15.62
CA VAL A 80 -52.22 -1.52 -15.67
C VAL A 80 -52.87 -2.84 -16.16
N HIS A 81 -53.64 -3.57 -15.35
CA HIS A 81 -55.08 -3.49 -15.09
C HIS A 81 -55.98 -3.79 -16.31
N GLY A 82 -56.76 -4.87 -16.17
CA GLY A 82 -57.75 -5.42 -17.10
C GLY A 82 -58.28 -6.73 -16.53
#